data_AF-A0A7S0R694-F1
#
_entry.id   AF-A0A7S0R694-F1
#
_cell.length_a   1.000
_cell.length_b   1.000
_cell.length_c   1.000
_cell.angle_alpha   90.00
_cell.angle_beta   90.00
_cell.angle_gamma   90.00
#
_symmetry.space_group_name_H-M   'P 1'
#
loop_
_entity.id
_entity.type
_entity.pdbx_description
1 polymer ?
#
loop_
_entity_poly.entity_id
_entity_poly.type
_entity_poly.pdbx_seq_one_letter_code
_entity_poly.pdbx_strand_id
1 'polypeptide(L)'
;MSLNPRLQTAPVDGRPAPVVFTGEFCILTRDGMELEFELPTTGRKMNCRGVLFLSNVRMVFMCDKPTPEFSALDMPLAYVRTEKINQPWFGCNNITANVFSVESGGPTGDAPPWFVTLYFKEGGLGTFVPLFWNILEAIRRPPPPGADQTMPSTSPVEETVRAAYVDPNDPTTLYLTQPSTGERVAPQTGYPTMTQRATTAMRAAASALV
;
A
#
# COMPACT_ATOMS: atom_id res chain seq x y z
N MET A 1 -5.40 -8.13 -1.90
CA MET A 1 -6.31 -7.37 -1.03
C MET A 1 -6.86 -8.29 0.02
N SER A 2 -6.96 -7.84 1.27
CA SER A 2 -7.51 -8.63 2.37
C SER A 2 -8.17 -7.75 3.42
N LEU A 3 -9.19 -8.29 4.10
CA LEU A 3 -9.80 -7.67 5.27
C LEU A 3 -8.96 -7.93 6.52
N ASN A 4 -8.96 -6.97 7.43
CA ASN A 4 -8.40 -7.04 8.77
C ASN A 4 -6.97 -7.60 8.79
N PRO A 5 -6.02 -6.97 8.07
CA PRO A 5 -4.62 -7.35 8.15
C PRO A 5 -4.11 -7.26 9.60
N ARG A 6 -3.02 -7.97 9.90
CA ARG A 6 -2.37 -7.85 11.21
C ARG A 6 -1.89 -6.42 11.44
N LEU A 7 -2.28 -5.87 12.57
CA LEU A 7 -1.85 -4.57 13.06
C LEU A 7 -0.91 -4.77 14.25
N GLN A 8 -0.02 -3.80 14.44
CA GLN A 8 0.85 -3.67 15.59
C GLN A 8 0.64 -2.32 16.26
N THR A 9 1.14 -2.19 17.48
CA THR A 9 1.22 -0.89 18.15
C THR A 9 2.46 -0.16 17.65
N ALA A 10 2.27 1.05 17.10
CA ALA A 10 3.37 1.88 16.64
C ALA A 10 4.30 2.23 17.82
N PRO A 11 5.64 2.07 17.68
CA PRO A 11 6.57 2.32 18.79
C PRO A 11 6.64 3.78 19.26
N VAL A 12 6.25 4.73 18.40
CA VAL A 12 6.47 6.18 18.61
C VAL A 12 5.32 6.83 19.37
N ASP A 13 4.08 6.54 18.96
CA ASP A 13 2.87 7.21 19.47
C ASP A 13 1.84 6.23 20.07
N GLY A 14 2.12 4.93 20.06
CA GLY A 14 1.24 3.90 20.60
C GLY A 14 -0.04 3.66 19.80
N ARG A 15 -0.19 4.27 18.61
CA ARG A 15 -1.38 4.09 17.78
C ARG A 15 -1.33 2.75 17.02
N PRO A 16 -2.48 2.18 16.64
CA PRO A 16 -2.50 1.05 15.71
C PRO A 16 -1.81 1.43 14.39
N ALA A 17 -0.92 0.56 13.92
CA ALA A 17 -0.22 0.69 12.65
C ALA A 17 -0.16 -0.68 11.95
N PRO A 18 -0.06 -0.73 10.61
CA PRO A 18 0.16 -2.00 9.93
C PRO A 18 1.51 -2.61 10.33
N VAL A 19 1.54 -3.94 10.44
CA VAL A 19 2.80 -4.68 10.52
C VAL A 19 3.55 -4.50 9.20
N VAL A 20 4.79 -4.04 9.26
CA VAL A 20 5.59 -3.70 8.07
C VAL A 20 6.33 -4.94 7.56
N PHE A 21 6.31 -5.19 6.25
CA PHE A 21 7.08 -6.28 5.66
C PHE A 21 8.57 -5.99 5.58
N THR A 22 9.39 -7.03 5.47
CA THR A 22 10.82 -6.85 5.22
C THR A 22 11.05 -6.14 3.88
N GLY A 23 11.70 -4.97 3.92
CA GLY A 23 11.91 -4.12 2.74
C GLY A 23 10.73 -3.19 2.40
N GLU A 24 9.63 -3.27 3.15
CA GLU A 24 8.55 -2.28 3.09
C GLU A 24 8.94 -1.06 3.93
N PHE A 25 8.66 0.13 3.40
CA PHE A 25 8.76 1.38 4.13
C PHE A 25 7.54 2.26 3.88
N CYS A 26 7.03 2.83 4.96
CA CYS A 26 6.00 3.86 4.98
C CYS A 26 6.51 5.11 4.29
N ILE A 27 5.69 5.66 3.40
CA ILE A 27 5.95 6.90 2.68
C ILE A 27 5.10 8.01 3.27
N LEU A 28 3.81 7.73 3.50
CA LEU A 28 2.91 8.68 4.14
C LEU A 28 1.83 8.00 4.97
N THR A 29 1.31 8.75 5.93
CA THR A 29 0.02 8.48 6.58
C THR A 29 -0.89 9.69 6.40
N ARG A 30 -2.20 9.44 6.41
CA ARG A 30 -3.19 10.49 6.26
C ARG A 30 -4.43 10.18 7.09
N ASP A 31 -4.69 11.02 8.08
CA ASP A 31 -5.91 11.00 8.89
C ASP A 31 -7.10 11.60 8.13
N GLY A 32 -8.31 11.43 8.68
CA GLY A 32 -9.50 12.13 8.18
C GLY A 32 -10.02 11.62 6.82
N MET A 33 -9.59 10.43 6.40
CA MET A 33 -10.02 9.80 5.16
C MET A 33 -11.33 9.02 5.37
N GLU A 34 -12.12 8.89 4.30
CA GLU A 34 -13.24 7.95 4.27
C GLU A 34 -13.02 6.91 3.16
N LEU A 35 -13.32 5.65 3.47
CA LEU A 35 -13.20 4.50 2.58
C LEU A 35 -14.60 3.93 2.34
N GLU A 36 -14.90 3.64 1.08
CA GLU A 36 -16.02 2.78 0.67
C GLU A 36 -15.47 1.65 -0.20
N PHE A 37 -15.96 0.43 -0.02
CA PHE A 37 -15.69 -0.69 -0.92
C PHE A 37 -16.85 -1.68 -0.98
N GLU A 38 -16.85 -2.50 -2.02
CA GLU A 38 -17.82 -3.56 -2.22
C GLU A 38 -17.16 -4.94 -2.10
N LEU A 39 -17.77 -5.84 -1.32
CA LEU A 39 -17.32 -7.23 -1.20
C LEU A 39 -17.60 -7.97 -2.51
N PRO A 40 -16.59 -8.52 -3.22
CA PRO A 40 -16.81 -9.12 -4.54
C PRO A 40 -17.74 -10.34 -4.52
N THR A 41 -17.76 -11.09 -3.42
CA THR A 41 -18.58 -12.31 -3.30
C THR A 41 -20.05 -12.03 -3.02
N THR A 42 -20.36 -10.94 -2.31
CA THR A 42 -21.73 -10.66 -1.81
C THR A 42 -22.35 -9.39 -2.36
N GLY A 43 -21.56 -8.51 -3.01
CA GLY A 43 -21.98 -7.17 -3.39
C GLY A 43 -22.26 -6.24 -2.21
N ARG A 44 -21.96 -6.68 -0.97
CA ARG A 44 -22.22 -5.87 0.23
C ARG A 44 -21.25 -4.70 0.25
N LYS A 45 -21.80 -3.49 0.31
CA LYS A 45 -21.04 -2.27 0.52
C LYS A 45 -20.64 -2.11 1.97
N MET A 46 -19.40 -1.69 2.18
CA MET A 46 -18.81 -1.41 3.47
C MET A 46 -18.16 -0.04 3.42
N ASN A 47 -18.23 0.72 4.51
CA ASN A 47 -17.57 2.01 4.61
C ASN A 47 -17.04 2.28 6.02
N CYS A 48 -15.99 3.08 6.13
CA CYS A 48 -15.55 3.64 7.41
C CYS A 48 -14.73 4.93 7.23
N ARG A 49 -14.68 5.76 8.28
CA ARG A 49 -13.70 6.83 8.41
C ARG A 49 -12.44 6.28 9.09
N GLY A 50 -11.28 6.80 8.71
CA GLY A 50 -10.04 6.28 9.20
C GLY A 50 -8.78 6.95 8.69
N VAL A 51 -7.69 6.21 8.84
CA VAL A 51 -6.35 6.59 8.47
C VAL A 51 -5.89 5.75 7.29
N LEU A 52 -5.34 6.40 6.26
CA LEU A 52 -4.68 5.74 5.15
C LEU A 52 -3.18 5.72 5.41
N PHE A 53 -2.58 4.53 5.35
CA PHE A 53 -1.14 4.31 5.33
C PHE A 53 -0.73 3.93 3.91
N LEU A 54 0.27 4.61 3.35
CA LEU A 54 0.82 4.31 2.03
C LEU A 54 2.31 3.98 2.17
N SER A 55 2.69 2.81 1.66
CA SER A 55 4.08 2.34 1.58
C SER A 55 4.52 2.14 0.14
N ASN A 56 5.78 1.74 -0.04
CA ASN A 56 6.32 1.36 -1.35
C ASN A 56 5.72 0.05 -1.93
N VAL A 57 4.89 -0.69 -1.17
CA VAL A 57 4.31 -1.97 -1.63
C VAL A 57 2.78 -2.01 -1.58
N ARG A 58 2.14 -1.27 -0.66
CA ARG A 58 0.69 -1.33 -0.45
C ARG A 58 0.12 -0.07 0.20
N MET A 59 -1.19 0.03 0.14
CA MET A 59 -1.98 0.92 1.00
C MET A 59 -2.66 0.08 2.09
N VAL A 60 -2.68 0.56 3.32
CA VAL A 60 -3.50 -0.02 4.40
C VAL A 60 -4.43 1.06 4.94
N PHE A 61 -5.73 0.81 4.90
CA PHE A 61 -6.72 1.69 5.50
C PHE A 61 -7.13 1.14 6.86
N MET A 62 -7.13 1.94 7.91
CA MET A 62 -7.53 1.53 9.27
C MET A 62 -8.70 2.38 9.73
N CYS A 63 -9.78 1.76 10.17
CA CYS A 63 -10.98 2.47 10.63
C CYS A 63 -10.77 3.06 12.03
N ASP A 64 -11.20 4.31 12.24
CA ASP A 64 -11.15 4.98 13.55
C ASP A 64 -12.02 4.25 14.60
N LYS A 65 -13.14 3.68 14.14
CA LYS A 65 -14.11 2.93 14.94
C LYS A 65 -14.21 1.52 14.39
N PRO A 66 -13.23 0.63 14.70
CA PRO A 66 -13.24 -0.72 14.18
C PRO A 66 -14.43 -1.51 14.74
N THR A 67 -14.96 -2.39 13.91
CA THR A 67 -15.99 -3.38 14.28
C THR A 67 -15.36 -4.77 14.29
N PRO A 68 -16.00 -5.77 14.93
CA PRO A 68 -15.52 -7.16 14.84
C PRO A 68 -15.45 -7.70 13.40
N GLU A 69 -16.32 -7.22 12.51
CA GLU A 69 -16.33 -7.61 11.10
C GLU A 69 -15.25 -6.89 10.27
N PHE A 70 -15.00 -5.62 10.58
CA PHE A 70 -14.15 -4.75 9.80
C PHE A 70 -13.42 -3.71 10.65
N SER A 71 -12.10 -3.79 10.65
CA SER A 71 -11.18 -2.89 11.34
C SER A 71 -10.17 -2.23 10.40
N ALA A 72 -9.72 -2.95 9.36
CA ALA A 72 -8.74 -2.45 8.42
C ALA A 72 -8.83 -3.16 7.06
N LEU A 73 -8.29 -2.53 6.01
CA LEU A 73 -8.29 -3.02 4.65
C LEU A 73 -6.88 -2.92 4.04
N ASP A 74 -6.36 -4.02 3.54
CA ASP A 74 -5.04 -4.11 2.92
C ASP A 74 -5.15 -4.11 1.39
N MET A 75 -4.53 -3.14 0.72
CA MET A 75 -4.63 -2.87 -0.71
C MET A 75 -3.23 -2.91 -1.37
N PRO A 76 -2.82 -4.07 -1.92
CA PRO A 76 -1.52 -4.23 -2.59
C PRO A 76 -1.42 -3.38 -3.84
N LEU A 77 -0.45 -2.46 -3.90
CA LEU A 77 -0.30 -1.51 -5.01
C LEU A 77 -0.05 -2.21 -6.35
N ALA A 78 0.67 -3.32 -6.34
CA ALA A 78 0.92 -4.15 -7.53
C ALA A 78 -0.37 -4.69 -8.18
N TYR A 79 -1.48 -4.75 -7.44
CA TYR A 79 -2.77 -5.29 -7.87
C TYR A 79 -3.88 -4.25 -7.92
N VAL A 80 -3.57 -2.97 -7.71
CA VAL A 80 -4.48 -1.86 -8.01
C VAL A 80 -4.52 -1.70 -9.53
N ARG A 81 -5.72 -1.55 -10.10
CA ARG A 81 -5.99 -1.30 -11.52
C ARG A 81 -7.10 -0.27 -11.67
N THR A 82 -7.21 0.29 -12.88
CA THR A 82 -8.26 1.23 -13.30
C THR A 82 -8.44 2.36 -12.30
N GLU A 83 -7.33 2.96 -11.87
CA GLU A 83 -7.36 4.07 -10.94
C GLU A 83 -7.92 5.31 -11.63
N LYS A 84 -8.80 6.05 -10.94
CA LYS A 84 -9.38 7.30 -11.45
C LYS A 84 -9.46 8.31 -10.32
N ILE A 85 -8.94 9.51 -10.59
CA ILE A 85 -9.08 10.67 -9.70
C ILE A 85 -10.33 11.43 -10.11
N ASN A 86 -11.20 11.71 -9.15
CA ASN A 86 -12.40 12.50 -9.35
C ASN A 86 -12.30 13.79 -8.51
N GLN A 87 -12.29 14.95 -9.20
CA GLN A 87 -12.24 16.28 -8.60
C GLN A 87 -13.51 17.08 -8.97
N PRO A 88 -14.64 16.80 -8.30
CA PRO A 88 -15.88 17.49 -8.63
C PRO A 88 -15.85 18.94 -8.15
N TRP A 89 -16.55 19.84 -8.85
CA TRP A 89 -16.76 21.21 -8.38
C TRP A 89 -17.56 21.29 -7.07
N PHE A 90 -18.43 20.31 -6.83
CA PHE A 90 -19.20 20.16 -5.60
C PHE A 90 -18.98 18.77 -4.99
N GLY A 91 -18.72 18.72 -3.69
CA GLY A 91 -18.38 17.49 -2.97
C GLY A 91 -16.88 17.38 -2.70
N CYS A 92 -16.46 16.20 -2.24
CA CYS A 92 -15.06 15.93 -1.91
C CYS A 92 -14.34 15.17 -3.03
N ASN A 93 -13.06 15.49 -3.19
CA ASN A 93 -12.14 14.75 -4.05
C ASN A 93 -12.10 13.27 -3.63
N ASN A 94 -12.00 12.37 -4.62
CA ASN A 94 -11.84 10.95 -4.34
C ASN A 94 -11.00 10.25 -5.40
N ILE A 95 -10.49 9.08 -5.03
CA ILE A 95 -9.83 8.14 -5.93
C ILE A 95 -10.62 6.84 -5.93
N THR A 96 -11.01 6.38 -7.11
CA THR A 96 -11.63 5.06 -7.29
C THR A 96 -10.64 4.11 -7.93
N ALA A 97 -10.63 2.84 -7.52
CA ALA A 97 -9.78 1.82 -8.13
C ALA A 97 -10.40 0.42 -7.99
N ASN A 98 -9.99 -0.49 -8.87
CA ASN A 98 -10.22 -1.93 -8.74
C ASN A 98 -8.97 -2.57 -8.13
N VAL A 99 -9.12 -3.40 -7.10
CA VAL A 99 -7.97 -4.04 -6.44
C VAL A 99 -8.18 -5.54 -6.37
N PHE A 100 -7.23 -6.30 -6.95
CA PHE A 100 -7.33 -7.76 -6.96
C PHE A 100 -6.87 -8.37 -5.62
N SER A 101 -7.49 -9.50 -5.25
CA SER A 101 -7.05 -10.25 -4.08
C SER A 101 -5.73 -10.97 -4.38
N VAL A 102 -4.86 -11.01 -3.36
CA VAL A 102 -3.56 -11.72 -3.47
C VAL A 102 -3.82 -13.21 -3.41
N GLU A 103 -4.69 -13.62 -2.48
CA GLU A 103 -5.07 -15.01 -2.22
C GLU A 103 -5.80 -15.65 -3.42
N SER A 104 -6.47 -14.83 -4.24
CA SER A 104 -7.16 -15.30 -5.43
C SER A 104 -6.28 -15.37 -6.68
N GLY A 105 -4.97 -15.14 -6.58
CA GLY A 105 -4.06 -15.16 -7.74
C GLY A 105 -3.92 -13.82 -8.47
N GLY A 106 -4.32 -12.70 -7.85
CA GLY A 106 -4.15 -11.37 -8.41
C GLY A 106 -4.97 -11.16 -9.70
N PRO A 107 -4.47 -10.32 -10.64
CA PRO A 107 -5.16 -10.03 -11.90
C PRO A 107 -5.35 -11.23 -12.84
N THR A 108 -4.58 -12.30 -12.64
CA THR A 108 -4.68 -13.55 -13.42
C THR A 108 -5.58 -14.59 -12.75
N GLY A 109 -6.11 -14.27 -11.57
CA GLY A 109 -7.02 -15.11 -10.83
C GLY A 109 -8.45 -15.09 -11.34
N ASP A 110 -9.26 -16.02 -10.85
CA ASP A 110 -10.67 -16.16 -11.24
C ASP A 110 -11.62 -15.25 -10.44
N ALA A 111 -11.16 -14.71 -9.31
CA ALA A 111 -12.01 -13.85 -8.46
C ALA A 111 -12.10 -12.42 -9.02
N PRO A 112 -13.31 -11.82 -9.02
CA PRO A 112 -13.47 -10.44 -9.42
C PRO A 112 -12.70 -9.48 -8.49
N PRO A 113 -12.24 -8.32 -9.01
CA PRO A 113 -11.57 -7.32 -8.19
C PRO A 113 -12.55 -6.65 -7.24
N TRP A 114 -12.00 -6.05 -6.19
CA TRP A 114 -12.74 -5.22 -5.25
C TRP A 114 -12.81 -3.80 -5.81
N PHE A 115 -14.01 -3.23 -5.87
CA PHE A 115 -14.17 -1.81 -6.21
C PHE A 115 -14.03 -0.97 -4.94
N VAL A 116 -13.09 -0.03 -4.94
CA VAL A 116 -12.72 0.79 -3.78
C VAL A 116 -12.80 2.27 -4.14
N THR A 117 -13.30 3.07 -3.20
CA THR A 117 -13.29 4.54 -3.27
C THR A 117 -12.66 5.13 -2.00
N LEU A 118 -11.63 5.95 -2.17
CA LEU A 118 -10.95 6.71 -1.12
C LEU A 118 -11.35 8.18 -1.23
N TYR A 119 -12.00 8.72 -0.21
CA TYR A 119 -12.48 10.10 -0.15
C TYR A 119 -11.55 10.99 0.67
N PHE A 120 -11.15 12.11 0.07
CA PHE A 120 -10.28 13.13 0.64
C PHE A 120 -11.15 14.27 1.19
N LYS A 121 -11.74 14.06 2.37
CA LYS A 121 -12.67 15.03 2.99
C LYS A 121 -11.98 16.31 3.47
N GLU A 122 -10.70 16.21 3.83
CA GLU A 122 -9.90 17.27 4.44
C GLU A 122 -8.76 17.73 3.52
N GLY A 123 -9.01 17.81 2.20
CA GLY A 123 -8.02 18.29 1.22
C GLY A 123 -6.92 17.25 0.91
N GLY A 124 -5.69 17.71 0.66
CA GLY A 124 -4.48 16.87 0.54
C GLY A 124 -4.37 15.91 -0.65
N LEU A 125 -5.36 15.89 -1.55
CA LEU A 125 -5.28 15.11 -2.80
C LEU A 125 -4.05 15.52 -3.63
N GLY A 126 -3.70 16.82 -3.63
CA GLY A 126 -2.56 17.35 -4.38
C GLY A 126 -1.20 16.83 -3.92
N THR A 127 -1.04 16.53 -2.63
CA THR A 127 0.17 15.90 -2.08
C THR A 127 0.18 14.40 -2.33
N PHE A 128 -0.98 13.76 -2.18
CA PHE A 128 -1.12 12.31 -2.32
C PHE A 128 -0.90 11.82 -3.75
N VAL A 129 -1.55 12.45 -4.73
CA VAL A 129 -1.64 11.97 -6.11
C VAL A 129 -0.26 11.81 -6.79
N PRO A 130 0.66 12.80 -6.73
CA PRO A 130 1.99 12.65 -7.33
C PRO A 130 2.76 11.47 -6.74
N LEU A 131 2.72 11.30 -5.41
CA LEU A 131 3.39 10.18 -4.73
C LEU A 131 2.78 8.85 -5.15
N PHE A 132 1.45 8.75 -5.14
CA PHE A 132 0.72 7.55 -5.53
C PHE A 132 1.06 7.11 -6.96
N TRP A 133 1.08 8.05 -7.92
CA TRP A 133 1.44 7.73 -9.30
C TRP A 133 2.89 7.30 -9.47
N ASN A 134 3.83 8.00 -8.83
CA ASN A 134 5.24 7.65 -8.95
C ASN A 134 5.52 6.26 -8.38
N ILE A 135 4.86 5.88 -7.27
CA ILE A 135 4.97 4.53 -6.71
C ILE A 135 4.34 3.49 -7.65
N LEU A 136 3.14 3.75 -8.17
CA LEU A 136 2.48 2.82 -9.10
C LEU A 136 3.29 2.62 -10.38
N GLU A 137 3.87 3.68 -10.94
CA GLU A 137 4.74 3.59 -12.10
C GLU A 137 6.00 2.76 -11.78
N ALA A 138 6.64 3.02 -10.64
CA ALA A 138 7.83 2.28 -10.21
C ALA A 138 7.55 0.77 -10.04
N ILE A 139 6.40 0.40 -9.47
CA ILE A 139 5.99 -1.00 -9.29
C ILE A 139 5.67 -1.69 -10.63
N ARG A 140 5.09 -0.95 -11.58
CA ARG A 140 4.66 -1.49 -12.87
C ARG A 140 5.78 -1.53 -13.91
N ARG A 141 6.86 -0.78 -13.69
CA ARG A 141 8.00 -0.74 -14.60
C ARG A 141 8.65 -2.13 -14.65
N PRO A 142 8.77 -2.76 -15.83
CA PRO A 142 9.47 -4.03 -15.94
C PRO A 142 10.95 -3.83 -15.54
N PRO A 143 11.56 -4.81 -14.85
CA PRO A 143 12.98 -4.73 -14.55
C PRO A 143 13.79 -4.65 -15.86
N PRO A 144 14.87 -3.85 -15.90
CA PRO A 144 15.74 -3.81 -17.07
C PRO A 144 16.26 -5.22 -17.40
N PRO A 145 16.45 -5.55 -18.69
CA PRO A 145 17.05 -6.83 -19.06
C PRO A 145 18.44 -6.95 -18.42
N GLY A 146 18.65 -7.98 -17.59
CA GLY A 146 19.93 -8.23 -16.93
C GLY A 146 20.16 -7.50 -15.59
N ALA A 147 19.16 -6.81 -15.04
CA ALA A 147 19.28 -6.24 -13.69
C ALA A 147 19.24 -7.36 -12.63
N ASP A 148 20.35 -7.51 -11.89
CA ASP A 148 20.40 -8.30 -10.66
C ASP A 148 19.55 -7.60 -9.60
N GLN A 149 18.67 -8.33 -8.90
CA GLN A 149 17.68 -7.74 -7.98
C GLN A 149 18.28 -7.19 -6.69
N THR A 150 19.60 -7.26 -6.55
CA THR A 150 20.35 -6.62 -5.49
C THR A 150 20.76 -5.23 -5.95
N MET A 151 19.98 -4.22 -5.57
CA MET A 151 20.46 -2.95 -4.97
C MET A 151 19.29 -1.97 -4.83
N PRO A 152 19.17 -1.26 -3.70
CA PRO A 152 18.20 -0.19 -3.52
C PRO A 152 18.73 1.02 -4.30
N SER A 153 18.28 1.22 -5.53
CA SER A 153 18.36 2.56 -6.11
C SER A 153 17.53 3.46 -5.21
N THR A 154 18.09 4.59 -4.78
CA THR A 154 17.35 5.71 -4.19
C THR A 154 16.08 5.88 -4.99
N SER A 155 14.97 5.37 -4.45
CA SER A 155 13.81 5.15 -5.30
C SER A 155 13.31 6.54 -5.74
N PRO A 156 12.84 6.72 -6.99
CA PRO A 156 12.27 7.99 -7.44
C PRO A 156 11.23 8.59 -6.47
N VAL A 157 10.65 7.72 -5.63
CA VAL A 157 9.78 8.06 -4.50
C VAL A 157 10.50 8.93 -3.46
N GLU A 158 11.73 8.64 -3.04
CA GLU A 158 12.45 9.46 -2.04
C GLU A 158 12.69 10.90 -2.53
N GLU A 159 13.05 11.05 -3.81
CA GLU A 159 13.21 12.37 -4.42
C GLU A 159 11.87 13.10 -4.54
N THR A 160 10.80 12.38 -4.89
CA THR A 160 9.43 12.95 -4.92
C THR A 160 8.97 13.39 -3.54
N VAL A 161 9.25 12.61 -2.49
CA VAL A 161 8.89 12.96 -1.10
C VAL A 161 9.65 14.21 -0.66
N ARG A 162 10.93 14.36 -1.04
CA ARG A 162 11.72 15.57 -0.75
C ARG A 162 11.26 16.79 -1.54
N ALA A 163 10.77 16.59 -2.75
CA ALA A 163 10.28 17.65 -3.63
C ALA A 163 8.81 18.02 -3.37
N ALA A 164 8.09 17.25 -2.56
CA ALA A 164 6.70 17.51 -2.24
C ALA A 164 6.58 18.79 -1.40
N TYR A 165 5.88 19.80 -1.93
CA TYR A 165 5.50 20.98 -1.18
C TYR A 165 4.40 20.59 -0.17
N VAL A 166 4.67 20.73 1.13
CA VAL A 166 3.71 20.40 2.19
C VAL A 166 2.86 21.63 2.51
N ASP A 167 1.56 21.56 2.22
CA ASP A 167 0.58 22.57 2.66
C ASP A 167 0.34 22.43 4.17
N PRO A 168 0.48 23.49 4.99
CA PRO A 168 0.22 23.43 6.43
C PRO A 168 -1.19 22.97 6.82
N ASN A 169 -2.19 23.12 5.95
CA ASN A 169 -3.55 22.65 6.19
C ASN A 169 -3.80 21.21 5.69
N ASP A 170 -2.79 20.56 5.12
CA ASP A 170 -2.86 19.19 4.64
C ASP A 170 -2.53 18.20 5.78
N PRO A 171 -3.47 17.33 6.21
CA PRO A 171 -3.22 16.36 7.28
C PRO A 171 -2.31 15.18 6.87
N THR A 172 -1.62 15.25 5.72
CA THR A 172 -0.67 14.24 5.28
C THR A 172 0.62 14.33 6.11
N THR A 173 1.00 13.21 6.73
CA THR A 173 2.32 13.05 7.37
C THR A 173 3.24 12.29 6.43
N LEU A 174 4.34 12.91 5.99
CA LEU A 174 5.36 12.29 5.13
C LEU A 174 6.51 11.71 5.98
N TYR A 175 6.88 10.46 5.72
CA TYR A 175 7.99 9.80 6.41
C TYR A 175 9.26 9.86 5.54
N LEU A 176 10.16 10.77 5.88
CA LEU A 176 11.47 10.93 5.22
C LEU A 176 12.51 9.89 5.68
N THR A 177 12.38 9.42 6.92
CA THR A 177 13.22 8.39 7.51
C THR A 177 12.35 7.46 8.34
N GLN A 178 12.64 6.16 8.30
CA GLN A 178 11.92 5.19 9.12
C GLN A 178 12.71 4.86 10.39
N PRO A 179 12.07 4.84 11.57
CA PRO A 179 12.68 4.22 12.74
C PRO A 179 12.84 2.71 12.48
N SER A 180 14.04 2.17 12.73
CA SER A 180 14.40 0.77 12.49
C SER A 180 13.80 -0.22 13.52
N THR A 181 12.98 0.25 14.45
CA THR A 181 12.63 -0.42 15.70
C THR A 181 11.27 -1.15 15.72
N GLY A 182 10.60 -1.31 14.58
CA GLY A 182 9.34 -2.06 14.46
C GLY A 182 9.53 -3.54 14.11
N GLU A 183 8.61 -4.41 14.55
CA GLU A 183 8.54 -5.80 14.11
C GLU A 183 8.37 -5.85 12.58
N ARG A 184 9.24 -6.62 11.91
CA ARG A 184 9.19 -6.84 10.46
C ARG A 184 8.87 -8.29 10.19
N VAL A 185 7.82 -8.53 9.41
CA VAL A 185 7.39 -9.89 9.05
C VAL A 185 7.75 -10.18 7.60
N ALA A 186 7.90 -11.47 7.26
CA ALA A 186 8.00 -11.88 5.87
C ALA A 186 6.73 -11.44 5.10
N PRO A 187 6.85 -11.02 3.83
CA PRO A 187 5.68 -10.74 3.00
C PRO A 187 4.73 -11.94 2.98
N GLN A 188 3.42 -11.67 2.96
CA GLN A 188 2.43 -12.74 2.76
C GLN A 188 2.61 -13.38 1.38
N THR A 189 2.33 -14.68 1.27
CA THR A 189 2.40 -15.44 0.01
C THR A 189 1.58 -14.74 -1.08
N GLY A 190 2.26 -14.32 -2.16
CA GLY A 190 1.63 -13.64 -3.30
C GLY A 190 1.82 -12.12 -3.34
N TYR A 191 2.32 -11.47 -2.28
CA TYR A 191 2.88 -10.13 -2.45
C TYR A 191 4.13 -10.23 -3.33
N PRO A 192 4.27 -9.43 -4.41
CA PRO A 192 5.53 -9.38 -5.13
C PRO A 192 6.59 -8.88 -4.16
N THR A 193 7.45 -9.80 -3.74
CA THR A 193 8.51 -9.47 -2.81
C THR A 193 9.53 -8.69 -3.63
N MET A 194 9.78 -7.42 -3.30
CA MET A 194 10.90 -6.67 -3.93
C MET A 194 12.26 -7.34 -3.64
N THR A 195 12.29 -8.28 -2.72
CA THR A 195 13.43 -9.16 -2.42
C THR A 195 13.15 -10.59 -2.90
N GLN A 196 13.15 -10.88 -4.22
CA GLN A 196 13.12 -12.28 -4.63
C GLN A 196 13.75 -12.58 -5.98
N ARG A 197 15.09 -12.64 -6.01
CA ARG A 197 15.87 -13.81 -6.49
C ARG A 197 17.29 -13.82 -5.89
N ALA A 198 17.41 -14.15 -4.60
CA ALA A 198 18.71 -14.53 -4.03
C ALA A 198 18.55 -15.54 -2.87
N THR A 199 17.81 -16.63 -3.05
CA THR A 199 17.91 -17.76 -2.09
C THR A 199 17.58 -19.15 -2.64
N THR A 200 17.07 -19.28 -3.88
CA THR A 200 16.93 -20.61 -4.51
C THR A 200 18.23 -21.10 -5.15
N ALA A 201 19.19 -20.21 -5.42
CA ALA A 201 20.49 -20.59 -6.00
C ALA A 201 21.47 -21.23 -5.01
N MET A 202 21.30 -21.02 -3.69
CA MET A 202 22.29 -21.46 -2.70
C MET A 202 22.07 -22.88 -2.14
N ARG A 203 20.88 -23.47 -2.31
CA ARG A 203 20.60 -24.86 -1.90
C ARG A 203 20.82 -25.90 -3.00
N ALA A 204 20.93 -25.49 -4.26
CA ALA A 204 21.28 -26.38 -5.36
C ALA A 204 22.80 -26.60 -5.49
N ALA A 205 23.63 -25.69 -4.95
CA ALA A 205 25.09 -25.81 -5.02
C ALA A 205 25.70 -26.72 -3.93
N ALA A 206 24.97 -27.03 -2.86
CA ALA A 206 25.47 -27.84 -1.74
C ALA A 206 25.20 -29.35 -1.88
N SER A 207 24.53 -29.80 -2.96
CA SER A 207 24.27 -31.22 -3.24
C SER A 207 24.97 -31.74 -4.50
N ALA A 208 25.89 -30.96 -5.08
CA ALA A 208 26.71 -31.34 -6.23
C ALA A 208 28.20 -31.50 -5.89
N LEU A 209 28.53 -31.63 -4.60
CA LEU A 209 29.88 -31.86 -4.08
C LEU A 209 29.87 -33.04 -3.10
N VAL A 210 29.48 -34.21 -3.60
CA VAL A 210 29.97 -35.55 -3.19
C VAL A 210 29.97 -36.43 -4.44
#